data_AF-A0A938ME29-F1
#
_entry.id   AF-A0A938ME29-F1
#
_cell.length_a   1.000
_cell.length_b   1.000
_cell.length_c   1.000
_cell.angle_alpha   90.00
_cell.angle_beta   90.00
_cell.angle_gamma   90.00
#
_symmetry.space_group_name_H-M   'P 1'
#
loop_
_entity.id
_entity.type
_entity.pdbx_description
1 polymer ?
#
loop_
_entity_poly.entity_id
_entity_poly.type
_entity_poly.pdbx_seq_one_letter_code
_entity_poly.pdbx_strand_id
1 'polypeptide(L)'
;MAICLELNLAARGYDIPDVQKNLQNAISDYLEFVEDEPETQVQPIPTNELIEFLKDTQPTFLRPRKPMPGMLPLEVNEVPLYV
;
A
#
# COMPACT_ATOMS: atom_id res chain seq x y z
N MET A 1 -2.70 -9.36 -0.78
CA MET A 1 -1.52 -8.51 -1.02
C MET A 1 -0.48 -8.90 0.01
N ALA A 2 0.78 -8.97 -0.38
CA ALA A 2 1.92 -9.20 0.49
C ALA A 2 2.98 -8.13 0.21
N ILE A 3 3.75 -7.78 1.24
CA ILE A 3 4.85 -6.82 1.17
C ILE A 3 6.08 -7.51 1.77
N CYS A 4 7.19 -7.53 1.05
CA CYS A 4 8.50 -7.94 1.55
C CYS A 4 9.32 -6.68 1.83
N LEU A 5 9.54 -6.39 3.11
CA LEU A 5 10.21 -5.17 3.54
C LEU A 5 11.71 -5.22 3.31
N GLU A 6 12.30 -6.42 3.39
CA GLU A 6 13.73 -6.61 3.16
C GLU A 6 14.16 -6.25 1.73
N LEU A 7 13.24 -6.33 0.77
CA LEU A 7 13.52 -6.03 -0.64
C LEU A 7 12.70 -4.85 -1.16
N ASN A 8 11.88 -4.22 -0.31
CA ASN A 8 10.89 -3.19 -0.70
C ASN A 8 9.99 -3.62 -1.88
N LEU A 9 9.57 -4.88 -1.89
CA LEU A 9 8.69 -5.43 -2.93
C LEU A 9 7.27 -5.61 -2.42
N ALA A 10 6.30 -5.45 -3.32
CA ALA A 10 4.91 -5.76 -3.04
C ALA A 10 4.32 -6.61 -4.16
N ALA A 11 3.48 -7.56 -3.78
CA ALA A 11 2.76 -8.41 -4.72
C ALA A 11 1.28 -8.53 -4.36
N ARG A 12 0.44 -8.63 -5.40
CA ARG A 12 -1.00 -8.84 -5.28
C ARG A 12 -1.38 -10.16 -5.96
N GLY A 13 -2.45 -10.76 -5.47
CA GLY A 13 -3.07 -11.95 -6.07
C GLY A 13 -4.53 -12.03 -5.64
N TYR A 14 -5.27 -12.96 -6.24
CA TYR A 14 -6.69 -13.20 -5.98
C TYR A 14 -6.93 -13.97 -4.67
N ASP A 15 -6.03 -14.88 -4.33
CA ASP A 15 -6.04 -15.69 -3.11
C ASP A 15 -4.63 -15.80 -2.49
N ILE A 16 -4.50 -16.52 -1.37
CA ILE A 16 -3.22 -16.68 -0.66
C ILE A 16 -2.16 -17.39 -1.53
N PRO A 17 -2.45 -18.54 -2.18
CA PRO A 17 -1.51 -19.18 -3.09
C PRO A 17 -1.03 -18.28 -4.24
N ASP A 18 -1.94 -17.52 -4.85
CA ASP A 18 -1.61 -16.61 -5.95
C ASP A 18 -0.73 -15.44 -5.46
N VAL A 19 -1.04 -14.85 -4.30
CA VAL A 19 -0.18 -13.83 -3.66
C VAL A 19 1.22 -14.39 -3.40
N GLN A 20 1.33 -15.62 -2.89
CA GLN A 20 2.60 -16.26 -2.61
C GLN A 20 3.42 -16.46 -3.89
N LYS A 21 2.79 -17.00 -4.94
CA LYS A 21 3.43 -17.20 -6.25
C LYS A 21 3.92 -15.88 -6.83
N ASN A 22 3.07 -14.85 -6.82
CA ASN A 22 3.42 -13.54 -7.40
C ASN A 22 4.53 -12.86 -6.60
N LEU A 23 4.57 -13.03 -5.28
CA LEU A 23 5.67 -12.52 -4.46
C LEU A 23 6.98 -13.24 -4.77
N GLN A 24 6.96 -14.57 -4.94
CA GLN A 24 8.15 -15.33 -5.33
C GLN A 24 8.72 -14.87 -6.67
N ASN A 25 7.85 -14.68 -7.67
CA ASN A 25 8.26 -14.17 -8.97
C ASN A 25 8.89 -12.77 -8.86
N ALA A 26 8.26 -11.85 -8.13
CA ALA A 26 8.79 -10.50 -7.94
C ALA A 26 10.17 -10.50 -7.26
N ILE A 27 10.40 -11.41 -6.31
CA ILE A 27 11.71 -11.58 -5.66
C ILE A 27 12.73 -12.09 -6.66
N SER A 28 12.39 -13.10 -7.47
CA SER A 28 13.27 -13.63 -8.51
C SER A 28 13.66 -12.56 -9.52
N ASP A 29 12.69 -11.81 -10.04
CA ASP A 29 12.90 -10.74 -11.01
C ASP A 29 13.80 -9.63 -10.43
N TYR A 30 13.62 -9.28 -9.16
CA TYR A 30 14.47 -8.30 -8.47
C TYR A 30 15.92 -8.78 -8.32
N LEU A 31 16.12 -10.04 -7.92
CA LEU A 31 17.46 -10.58 -7.74
C LEU A 31 18.22 -10.66 -9.07
N GLU A 32 17.56 -11.09 -10.15
CA GLU A 32 18.13 -11.09 -11.50
C GLU A 32 18.51 -9.66 -11.94
N PHE A 33 17.61 -8.69 -11.72
CA PHE A 33 17.89 -7.29 -12.04
C PHE A 33 19.08 -6.70 -11.27
N VAL A 34 19.21 -7.00 -9.98
CA VAL A 34 20.32 -6.49 -9.14
C VAL A 34 21.64 -7.20 -9.44
N GLU A 35 21.61 -8.43 -9.97
CA GLU A 35 22.82 -9.07 -10.49
C GLU A 35 23.37 -8.33 -11.72
N ASP A 36 22.49 -7.85 -12.60
CA ASP A 36 22.86 -7.07 -13.78
C ASP A 36 23.22 -5.61 -13.46
N GLU A 37 22.52 -4.98 -12.50
CA GLU A 37 22.68 -3.57 -12.12
C GLU A 37 22.80 -3.40 -10.58
N PRO A 38 23.94 -3.79 -9.97
CA PRO A 38 24.09 -3.83 -8.51
C PRO A 38 23.94 -2.48 -7.81
N GLU A 39 24.18 -1.37 -8.51
CA GLU A 39 23.97 -0.01 -8.01
C GLU A 39 22.50 0.32 -7.72
N THR A 40 21.55 -0.46 -8.25
CA THR A 40 20.11 -0.25 -8.07
C THR A 40 19.56 -0.91 -6.81
N GLN A 41 20.40 -1.63 -6.05
CA GLN A 41 19.99 -2.31 -4.84
C GLN A 41 19.34 -1.34 -3.85
N VAL A 42 18.10 -1.63 -3.46
CA VAL A 42 17.33 -0.81 -2.54
C VAL A 42 17.60 -1.25 -1.11
N GLN A 43 17.80 -0.29 -0.20
CA GLN A 43 17.92 -0.58 1.22
C GLN A 43 16.55 -0.87 1.84
N PRO A 44 16.40 -1.91 2.67
CA PRO A 44 15.14 -2.21 3.34
C PRO A 44 14.57 -1.00 4.09
N ILE A 45 13.26 -0.76 3.97
CA ILE A 45 12.60 0.23 4.82
C ILE A 45 12.55 -0.29 6.28
N PRO A 46 13.02 0.50 7.27
CA PRO A 46 12.85 0.15 8.68
C PRO A 46 11.36 0.02 9.03
N THR A 47 11.00 -1.00 9.81
CA THR A 47 9.59 -1.24 10.20
C THR A 47 8.95 -0.03 10.87
N ASN A 48 9.70 0.70 11.71
CA ASN A 48 9.18 1.90 12.39
C ASN A 48 8.86 3.03 11.39
N GLU A 49 9.72 3.23 10.40
CA GLU A 49 9.53 4.23 9.35
C GLU A 49 8.32 3.90 8.48
N LEU A 50 8.13 2.61 8.13
CA LEU A 50 6.92 2.16 7.45
C LEU A 50 5.66 2.41 8.29
N ILE A 51 5.70 2.13 9.59
CA ILE A 51 4.56 2.37 10.50
C ILE A 51 4.23 3.87 10.54
N GLU A 52 5.23 4.74 10.62
CA GLU A 52 5.05 6.19 10.59
C GLU A 52 4.45 6.64 9.25
N PHE A 53 5.01 6.18 8.12
CA PHE A 53 4.45 6.45 6.79
C PHE A 53 2.97 6.05 6.67
N LEU A 54 2.61 4.85 7.15
CA LEU A 54 1.22 4.38 7.12
C LEU A 54 0.29 5.19 8.05
N LYS A 55 0.82 5.76 9.13
CA LYS A 55 0.05 6.66 10.00
C LYS A 55 -0.15 8.03 9.38
N ASP A 56 0.88 8.59 8.76
CA ASP A 56 0.83 9.90 8.13
C ASP A 56 -0.07 9.91 6.89
N THR A 57 -0.16 8.77 6.19
CA THR A 57 -1.05 8.58 5.04
C THR A 57 -2.48 8.20 5.41
N GLN A 58 -2.84 8.16 6.71
CA GLN A 58 -4.21 7.87 7.12
C GLN A 58 -5.16 8.95 6.59
N PRO A 59 -6.25 8.56 5.91
CA PRO A 59 -7.20 9.54 5.40
C PRO A 59 -7.83 10.29 6.56
N THR A 60 -7.90 11.61 6.45
CA THR A 60 -8.68 12.41 7.40
C THR A 60 -10.14 12.35 6.96
N PHE A 61 -10.95 11.65 7.73
CA PHE A 61 -12.39 11.61 7.48
C PHE A 61 -12.98 12.99 7.80
N LEU A 62 -13.46 13.69 6.77
CA LEU A 62 -14.29 14.87 6.98
C LEU A 62 -15.54 14.42 7.73
N ARG A 63 -15.75 14.95 8.94
CA ARG A 63 -17.00 14.70 9.69
C ARG A 63 -18.18 15.03 8.78
N PRO A 64 -19.25 14.22 8.80
CA PRO A 64 -20.42 14.49 7.97
C PRO A 64 -20.91 15.92 8.24
N ARG A 65 -21.03 16.73 7.18
CA ARG A 65 -21.77 17.98 7.25
C ARG A 65 -23.17 17.63 7.76
N LYS A 66 -23.70 18.38 8.74
CA LYS A 66 -25.11 18.25 9.14
C LYS A 66 -25.95 18.22 7.86
N PRO A 67 -26.81 17.21 7.67
CA PRO A 67 -27.60 17.12 6.46
C PRO A 67 -28.39 18.42 6.28
N MET A 68 -28.28 19.04 5.11
CA MET A 68 -29.12 20.18 4.79
C MET A 68 -30.57 19.70 4.66
N PRO A 69 -31.56 20.53 5.03
CA PRO A 69 -32.96 20.14 4.91
C PRO A 69 -33.27 19.73 3.46
N GLY A 70 -33.73 18.48 3.27
CA GLY A 70 -34.10 17.94 1.96
C GLY A 70 -33.11 16.95 1.32
N MET A 71 -31.94 16.69 1.92
CA MET A 71 -31.01 15.66 1.42
C MET A 71 -31.34 14.26 1.96
N LEU A 72 -31.23 13.23 1.11
CA LEU A 72 -31.45 11.83 1.50
C LEU A 72 -30.17 11.24 2.15
N PRO A 73 -30.29 10.29 3.12
CA PRO A 73 -29.16 9.77 3.90
C PRO A 73 -28.02 9.13 3.07
N LEU A 74 -28.30 8.71 1.84
CA LEU A 74 -27.34 8.03 0.95
C LEU A 74 -26.49 9.00 0.10
N GLU A 75 -26.73 10.31 0.16
CA GLU A 75 -25.97 11.31 -0.61
C GLU A 75 -24.72 11.83 0.11
N VAL A 76 -24.48 11.42 1.36
CA VAL A 76 -23.26 11.76 2.11
C VAL A 76 -22.25 10.64 1.92
N ASN A 77 -21.58 10.62 0.77
CA ASN A 77 -20.44 9.74 0.57
C ASN A 77 -19.25 10.32 1.35
N GLU A 78 -18.74 9.57 2.33
CA GLU A 78 -17.45 9.86 2.97
C GLU A 78 -16.35 9.68 1.93
N VAL A 79 -15.85 10.79 1.38
CA VAL A 79 -14.71 10.78 0.46
C VAL A 79 -13.44 10.92 1.29
N PRO A 80 -12.55 9.90 1.32
CA PRO A 80 -11.27 10.03 1.99
C PRO A 80 -10.43 11.10 1.29
N LEU A 81 -9.97 12.09 2.05
CA LEU A 81 -8.96 13.03 1.59
C LEU A 81 -7.59 12.49 2.03
N TYR A 82 -6.75 12.25 1.04
CA TYR A 82 -5.32 12.02 1.22
C TYR A 82 -4.64 13.39 1.07
N VAL A 83 -3.88 13.81 2.07
CA VAL A 83 -3.14 15.09 2.08
C VAL A 83 -1.78 14.90 1.44
#